data_AF-A0A380H1M0-F1
#
_entry.id   AF-A0A380H1M0-F1
#
_cell.length_a   1.000
_cell.length_b   1.000
_cell.length_c   1.000
_cell.angle_alpha   90.00
_cell.angle_beta   90.00
_cell.angle_gamma   90.00
#
_symmetry.space_group_name_H-M   'P 1'
#
loop_
_entity.id
_entity.type
_entity.pdbx_description
1 polymer ?
#
loop_
_entity_poly.entity_id
_entity_poly.type
_entity_poly.pdbx_seq_one_letter_code
_entity_poly.pdbx_strand_id
1 'polypeptide(L)'
;MELKKLLSRMIIATVIMFTGTLTYQTLEQTHVSHAASYNYYNKKQCTWWAFKRRVQLGKPVSNQWGNAKNWYYKARRTGYKTGHRPKKYAIMQSTSGYYGHVAIVEKVYKSGSIKVSEYNYNVPLGYGTRVLSKSSAHNYNYIY
;
A
#
# COMPACT_ATOMS: atom_id res chain seq x y z
N MET A 1 -21.33 43.62 -6.49
CA MET A 1 -21.46 42.62 -7.58
C MET A 1 -20.36 41.56 -7.54
N GLU A 2 -19.17 41.86 -6.98
CA GLU A 2 -18.00 40.95 -6.97
C GLU A 2 -18.06 39.80 -5.94
N LEU A 3 -18.65 40.01 -4.75
CA LEU A 3 -18.69 38.98 -3.71
C LEU A 3 -19.55 37.75 -4.09
N LYS A 4 -20.66 37.95 -4.81
CA LYS A 4 -21.53 36.87 -5.29
C LYS A 4 -20.85 36.01 -6.37
N LYS A 5 -20.02 36.62 -7.23
CA LYS A 5 -19.20 35.90 -8.22
C LYS A 5 -18.08 35.10 -7.57
N LEU A 6 -17.46 35.63 -6.52
CA LEU A 6 -16.37 34.97 -5.78
C LEU A 6 -16.87 33.75 -5.00
N LEU A 7 -18.02 33.87 -4.32
CA LEU A 7 -18.67 32.76 -3.62
C LEU A 7 -19.15 31.67 -4.58
N SER A 8 -19.73 32.03 -5.73
CA SER A 8 -20.14 31.07 -6.76
C SER A 8 -18.95 30.29 -7.33
N ARG A 9 -17.80 30.96 -7.57
CA ARG A 9 -16.56 30.31 -8.01
C ARG A 9 -15.97 29.36 -6.96
N MET A 10 -16.01 29.72 -5.69
CA MET A 10 -15.54 28.84 -4.61
C MET A 10 -16.40 27.58 -4.46
N ILE A 11 -17.73 27.71 -4.58
CA ILE A 11 -18.65 26.57 -4.55
C ILE A 11 -18.38 25.64 -5.74
N ILE A 12 -18.25 26.19 -6.95
CA ILE A 12 -17.93 25.41 -8.15
C ILE A 12 -16.58 24.69 -8.01
N ALA A 13 -15.53 25.38 -7.55
CA ALA A 13 -14.21 24.77 -7.34
C ALA A 13 -14.23 23.66 -6.29
N THR A 14 -15.00 23.84 -5.21
CA THR A 14 -15.12 22.84 -4.14
C THR A 14 -15.90 21.62 -4.61
N VAL A 15 -16.96 21.80 -5.39
CA VAL A 15 -17.72 20.70 -6.00
C VAL A 15 -16.88 19.93 -7.01
N ILE A 16 -16.08 20.62 -7.84
CA ILE A 16 -15.16 19.95 -8.80
C ILE A 16 -14.08 19.15 -8.05
N MET A 17 -13.49 19.68 -6.99
CA MET A 17 -12.49 18.94 -6.21
C MET A 17 -13.12 17.75 -5.47
N PHE A 18 -14.30 17.92 -4.88
CA PHE A 18 -14.98 16.85 -4.15
C PHE A 18 -15.43 15.72 -5.09
N THR A 19 -16.09 16.05 -6.20
CA THR A 19 -16.50 15.07 -7.23
C THR A 19 -15.30 14.40 -7.89
N GLY A 20 -14.21 15.15 -8.15
CA GLY A 20 -12.93 14.59 -8.58
C GLY A 20 -12.42 13.55 -7.59
N THR A 21 -12.33 13.89 -6.30
CA THR A 21 -11.83 12.92 -5.30
C THR A 21 -12.71 11.68 -5.15
N LEU A 22 -14.03 11.83 -5.23
CA LEU A 22 -14.98 10.72 -5.14
C LEU A 22 -14.87 9.78 -6.35
N THR A 23 -14.76 10.35 -7.55
CA THR A 23 -14.59 9.60 -8.82
C THR A 23 -13.23 8.89 -8.88
N TYR A 24 -12.14 9.54 -8.44
CA TYR A 24 -10.84 8.87 -8.32
C TYR A 24 -10.86 7.71 -7.30
N GLN A 25 -11.49 7.90 -6.14
CA GLN A 25 -11.62 6.83 -5.14
C GLN A 25 -12.47 5.66 -5.64
N THR A 26 -13.57 5.94 -6.34
CA THR A 26 -14.44 4.89 -6.90
C THR A 26 -13.77 4.16 -8.06
N LEU A 27 -13.05 4.84 -8.94
CA LEU A 27 -12.29 4.20 -10.03
C LEU A 27 -11.16 3.32 -9.50
N GLU A 28 -10.41 3.76 -8.49
CA GLU A 28 -9.46 2.85 -7.80
C GLU A 28 -10.22 1.65 -7.22
N GLN A 29 -11.34 1.86 -6.53
CA GLN A 29 -12.05 0.78 -5.86
C GLN A 29 -12.67 -0.25 -6.83
N THR A 30 -13.14 0.17 -8.01
CA THR A 30 -13.74 -0.73 -9.02
C THR A 30 -12.71 -1.52 -9.82
N HIS A 31 -11.55 -0.95 -10.13
CA HIS A 31 -10.48 -1.69 -10.83
C HIS A 31 -9.78 -2.70 -9.92
N VAL A 32 -9.70 -2.42 -8.61
CA VAL A 32 -9.00 -3.31 -7.68
C VAL A 32 -9.93 -4.42 -7.13
N SER A 33 -11.25 -4.23 -7.12
CA SER A 33 -12.21 -5.23 -6.60
C SER A 33 -12.34 -6.50 -7.46
N HIS A 34 -12.23 -6.40 -8.79
CA HIS A 34 -12.27 -7.59 -9.66
C HIS A 34 -10.95 -8.38 -9.68
N ALA A 35 -9.81 -7.75 -9.39
CA ALA A 35 -8.51 -8.41 -9.32
C ALA A 35 -8.24 -9.15 -7.98
N ALA A 36 -9.13 -9.01 -7.00
CA ALA A 36 -8.90 -9.40 -5.61
C ALA A 36 -9.40 -10.80 -5.20
N SER A 37 -10.06 -11.57 -6.08
CA SER A 37 -10.64 -12.87 -5.69
C SER A 37 -9.62 -14.02 -5.67
N TYR A 38 -8.62 -14.01 -6.56
CA TYR A 38 -7.63 -15.08 -6.67
C TYR A 38 -6.21 -14.55 -6.47
N ASN A 39 -5.39 -15.26 -5.69
CA ASN A 39 -4.01 -14.90 -5.37
C ASN A 39 -3.04 -15.78 -6.16
N TYR A 40 -2.35 -15.20 -7.15
CA TYR A 40 -1.38 -15.93 -7.99
C TYR A 40 0.03 -16.01 -7.38
N TYR A 41 0.25 -15.45 -6.20
CA TYR A 41 1.52 -15.62 -5.50
C TYR A 41 1.61 -17.00 -4.84
N ASN A 42 2.81 -17.58 -4.82
CA ASN A 42 3.04 -18.89 -4.21
C ASN A 42 2.70 -18.87 -2.71
N LYS A 43 1.87 -19.83 -2.29
CA LYS A 43 1.45 -19.97 -0.88
C LYS A 43 2.67 -20.03 0.03
N LYS A 44 2.53 -19.47 1.23
CA LYS A 44 3.60 -19.36 2.25
C LYS A 44 4.75 -18.42 1.88
N GLN A 45 4.66 -17.61 0.82
CA GLN A 45 5.66 -16.56 0.55
C GLN A 45 5.23 -15.20 1.11
N CYS A 46 6.20 -14.30 1.29
CA CYS A 46 5.96 -12.95 1.79
C CYS A 46 4.95 -12.17 0.91
N THR A 47 5.07 -12.31 -0.41
CA THR A 47 4.18 -11.72 -1.42
C THR A 47 2.76 -12.25 -1.31
N TRP A 48 2.60 -13.56 -1.09
CA TRP A 48 1.29 -14.18 -0.89
C TRP A 48 0.56 -13.65 0.33
N TRP A 49 1.25 -13.51 1.46
CA TRP A 49 0.67 -12.93 2.66
C TRP A 49 0.30 -11.45 2.45
N ALA A 50 1.23 -10.66 1.91
CA ALA A 50 0.99 -9.24 1.67
C ALA A 50 -0.23 -9.01 0.76
N PHE A 51 -0.37 -9.80 -0.32
CA PHE A 51 -1.55 -9.76 -1.18
C PHE A 51 -2.83 -10.05 -0.39
N LYS A 52 -2.92 -11.20 0.29
CA LYS A 52 -4.14 -11.57 1.03
C LYS A 52 -4.50 -10.54 2.10
N ARG A 53 -3.50 -10.04 2.83
CA ARG A 53 -3.73 -9.08 3.90
C ARG A 53 -4.21 -7.73 3.33
N ARG A 54 -3.69 -7.29 2.19
CA ARG A 54 -4.17 -6.10 1.47
C ARG A 54 -5.62 -6.25 0.99
N VAL A 55 -6.02 -7.44 0.52
CA VAL A 55 -7.43 -7.75 0.22
C VAL A 55 -8.30 -7.63 1.47
N GLN A 56 -7.90 -8.25 2.58
CA GLN A 56 -8.64 -8.17 3.86
C GLN A 56 -8.78 -6.74 4.40
N LEU A 57 -7.82 -5.86 4.07
CA LEU A 57 -7.81 -4.45 4.49
C LEU A 57 -8.57 -3.53 3.51
N GLY A 58 -9.22 -4.08 2.48
CA GLY A 58 -9.93 -3.30 1.46
C GLY A 58 -8.99 -2.46 0.59
N LYS A 59 -7.72 -2.87 0.46
CA LYS A 59 -6.70 -2.15 -0.32
C LYS A 59 -5.95 -3.10 -1.26
N PRO A 60 -6.63 -3.81 -2.18
CA PRO A 60 -6.01 -4.91 -2.89
C PRO A 60 -4.83 -4.45 -3.77
N VAL A 61 -4.03 -5.40 -4.22
CA VAL A 61 -2.84 -5.15 -5.05
C VAL A 61 -2.81 -6.07 -6.26
N SER A 62 -2.02 -5.73 -7.28
CA SER A 62 -1.93 -6.52 -8.50
C SER A 62 -1.28 -7.89 -8.26
N ASN A 63 -1.77 -8.90 -8.99
CA ASN A 63 -1.12 -10.21 -9.10
C ASN A 63 0.10 -10.22 -10.04
N GLN A 64 0.40 -9.13 -10.74
CA GLN A 64 1.40 -9.09 -11.81
C GLN A 64 2.75 -8.48 -11.38
N TRP A 65 2.93 -8.22 -10.08
CA TRP A 65 4.17 -7.63 -9.60
C TRP A 65 5.32 -8.64 -9.48
N GLY A 66 5.02 -9.92 -9.30
CA GLY A 66 6.01 -11.00 -9.23
C GLY A 66 6.84 -10.93 -7.95
N ASN A 67 8.16 -11.09 -8.04
CA ASN A 67 9.04 -11.07 -6.87
C ASN A 67 9.00 -9.74 -6.09
N ALA A 68 9.13 -9.82 -4.77
CA ALA A 68 9.04 -8.69 -3.85
C ALA A 68 9.97 -7.52 -4.21
N LYS A 69 11.17 -7.79 -4.74
CA LYS A 69 12.12 -6.75 -5.20
C LYS A 69 11.54 -5.81 -6.26
N ASN A 70 10.55 -6.27 -7.03
CA ASN A 70 9.95 -5.51 -8.12
C ASN A 70 8.72 -4.72 -7.69
N TRP A 71 8.16 -4.99 -6.50
CA TRP A 71 6.85 -4.49 -6.10
C TRP A 71 6.78 -2.97 -6.07
N TYR A 72 7.78 -2.29 -5.50
CA TYR A 72 7.76 -0.83 -5.41
C TYR A 72 7.70 -0.16 -6.79
N TYR A 73 8.58 -0.57 -7.72
CA TYR A 73 8.64 -0.01 -9.06
C TYR A 73 7.38 -0.33 -9.88
N LYS A 74 6.90 -1.57 -9.82
CA LYS A 74 5.69 -1.98 -10.56
C LYS A 74 4.42 -1.37 -9.97
N ALA A 75 4.33 -1.20 -8.65
CA ALA A 75 3.23 -0.50 -8.00
C ALA A 75 3.17 0.95 -8.50
N ARG A 76 4.31 1.66 -8.49
CA ARG A 76 4.39 3.02 -9.04
C ARG A 76 3.95 3.09 -10.50
N ARG A 77 4.39 2.15 -11.33
CA ARG A 77 4.01 2.08 -12.76
C ARG A 77 2.52 1.77 -12.98
N THR A 78 1.88 1.10 -12.03
CA THR A 78 0.45 0.76 -12.08
C THR A 78 -0.42 1.75 -11.31
N GLY A 79 0.10 2.94 -10.99
CA GLY A 79 -0.68 4.05 -10.43
C GLY A 79 -0.74 4.12 -8.90
N TYR A 80 -0.15 3.16 -8.18
CA TYR A 80 -0.14 3.20 -6.72
C TYR A 80 0.73 4.35 -6.21
N LYS A 81 0.26 5.01 -5.15
CA LYS A 81 1.10 5.95 -4.41
C LYS A 81 2.22 5.18 -3.70
N THR A 82 3.45 5.64 -3.87
CA THR A 82 4.62 5.06 -3.23
C THR A 82 5.46 6.12 -2.51
N GLY A 83 6.35 5.71 -1.61
CA GLY A 83 7.29 6.62 -0.95
C GLY A 83 8.18 5.93 0.09
N HIS A 84 8.72 6.71 1.02
CA HIS A 84 9.71 6.25 2.02
C HIS A 84 9.25 6.51 3.47
N ARG A 85 7.95 6.72 3.69
CA ARG A 85 7.40 6.99 5.02
C ARG A 85 6.47 5.84 5.42
N PRO A 86 6.68 5.21 6.58
CA PRO A 86 5.76 4.17 7.04
C PRO A 86 4.37 4.73 7.28
N LYS A 87 3.35 4.00 6.82
CA LYS A 87 1.94 4.26 7.11
C LYS A 87 1.24 2.97 7.47
N LYS A 88 0.24 3.06 8.35
CA LYS A 88 -0.60 1.90 8.68
C LYS A 88 -1.21 1.33 7.39
N TYR A 89 -1.13 0.01 7.24
CA TYR A 89 -1.58 -0.78 6.09
C TYR A 89 -0.80 -0.61 4.79
N ALA A 90 0.27 0.18 4.79
CA ALA A 90 1.21 0.18 3.68
C ALA A 90 1.96 -1.15 3.59
N ILE A 91 2.40 -1.50 2.38
CA ILE A 91 3.38 -2.56 2.18
C ILE A 91 4.77 -1.95 2.35
N MET A 92 5.52 -2.46 3.32
CA MET A 92 6.96 -2.23 3.43
C MET A 92 7.68 -3.16 2.46
N GLN A 93 8.63 -2.65 1.69
CA GLN A 93 9.34 -3.39 0.65
C GLN A 93 10.86 -3.19 0.75
N SER A 94 11.59 -4.27 0.52
CA SER A 94 13.05 -4.26 0.35
C SER A 94 13.44 -4.99 -0.93
N THR A 95 14.45 -4.45 -1.61
CA THR A 95 15.12 -5.09 -2.75
C THR A 95 16.23 -6.04 -2.35
N SER A 96 16.60 -6.10 -1.06
CA SER A 96 17.69 -6.94 -0.55
C SER A 96 17.39 -8.43 -0.71
N GLY A 97 18.41 -9.20 -1.12
CA GLY A 97 18.28 -10.62 -1.41
C GLY A 97 17.78 -10.91 -2.84
N TYR A 98 17.84 -12.18 -3.24
CA TYR A 98 17.53 -12.59 -4.61
C TYR A 98 16.09 -12.25 -5.03
N TYR A 99 15.11 -12.49 -4.15
CA TYR A 99 13.69 -12.24 -4.40
C TYR A 99 13.19 -10.89 -3.85
N GLY A 100 13.97 -10.20 -3.02
CA GLY A 100 13.49 -9.09 -2.19
C GLY A 100 12.59 -9.56 -1.05
N HIS A 101 12.02 -8.60 -0.32
CA HIS A 101 11.07 -8.90 0.76
C HIS A 101 9.94 -7.87 0.86
N VAL A 102 8.75 -8.32 1.27
CA VAL A 102 7.60 -7.46 1.56
C VAL A 102 6.90 -7.85 2.87
N ALA A 103 6.42 -6.85 3.59
CA ALA A 103 5.65 -7.01 4.82
C ALA A 103 4.53 -5.96 4.90
N ILE A 104 3.49 -6.21 5.69
CA ILE A 104 2.40 -5.25 5.91
C ILE A 104 2.64 -4.49 7.20
N VAL A 105 2.58 -3.16 7.14
CA VAL A 105 2.64 -2.31 8.32
C VAL A 105 1.32 -2.39 9.08
N GLU A 106 1.26 -3.17 10.16
CA GLU A 106 0.06 -3.30 10.98
C GLU A 106 -0.14 -2.11 11.91
N LYS A 107 0.95 -1.49 12.38
CA LYS A 107 0.93 -0.34 13.27
C LYS A 107 2.14 0.56 13.07
N VAL A 108 1.93 1.87 13.16
CA VAL A 108 2.98 2.88 13.35
C VAL A 108 2.82 3.44 14.75
N TYR A 109 3.86 3.33 15.58
CA TYR A 109 3.85 3.81 16.96
C TYR A 109 4.22 5.29 17.04
N LYS A 110 3.90 5.95 18.16
CA LYS A 110 4.25 7.36 18.38
C LYS A 110 5.77 7.61 18.32
N SER A 111 6.58 6.64 18.74
CA SER A 111 8.04 6.68 18.63
C SER A 111 8.58 6.61 17.20
N GLY A 112 7.72 6.32 16.22
CA GLY A 112 8.09 6.10 14.82
C GLY A 112 8.54 4.68 14.51
N SER A 113 8.61 3.78 15.50
CA SER A 113 8.74 2.34 15.24
C SER A 113 7.49 1.80 14.54
N ILE A 114 7.64 0.67 13.86
CA ILE A 114 6.53 0.01 13.17
C ILE A 114 6.42 -1.46 13.56
N LYS A 115 5.18 -1.94 13.70
CA LYS A 115 4.90 -3.38 13.74
C LYS A 115 4.53 -3.84 12.34
N VAL A 116 5.19 -4.89 11.85
CA VAL A 116 4.87 -5.50 10.56
C VAL A 116 4.40 -6.94 10.72
N SER A 117 3.53 -7.39 9.82
CA SER A 117 3.17 -8.79 9.62
C SER A 117 3.73 -9.29 8.28
N GLU A 118 4.27 -10.50 8.27
CA GLU A 118 4.96 -11.07 7.11
C GLU A 118 4.88 -12.60 7.11
N TYR A 119 5.43 -13.21 6.07
CA TYR A 119 5.49 -14.67 5.93
C TYR A 119 6.84 -15.07 5.35
N ASN A 120 7.38 -16.21 5.79
CA ASN A 120 8.63 -16.77 5.28
C ASN A 120 9.81 -15.77 5.30
N TYR A 121 10.00 -15.12 6.44
CA TYR A 121 11.13 -14.22 6.67
C TYR A 121 11.81 -14.51 8.01
N ASN A 122 11.15 -14.17 9.12
CA ASN A 122 11.62 -14.53 10.46
C ASN A 122 11.10 -15.90 10.92
N VAL A 123 10.04 -16.40 10.29
CA VAL A 123 9.51 -17.75 10.49
C VAL A 123 9.54 -18.48 9.14
N PRO A 124 10.40 -19.51 8.96
CA PRO A 124 10.47 -20.27 7.71
C PRO A 124 9.10 -20.85 7.33
N LEU A 125 8.65 -20.55 6.11
CA LEU A 125 7.38 -20.99 5.55
C LEU A 125 6.17 -20.75 6.48
N GLY A 126 6.25 -19.73 7.35
CA GLY A 126 5.26 -19.44 8.37
C GLY A 126 4.96 -17.96 8.53
N TYR A 127 3.86 -17.66 9.21
CA TYR A 127 3.47 -16.29 9.57
C TYR A 127 4.37 -15.77 10.68
N GLY A 128 4.77 -14.51 10.57
CA GLY A 128 5.56 -13.84 11.59
C GLY A 128 5.18 -12.38 11.75
N THR A 129 5.54 -11.82 12.90
CA THR A 129 5.52 -10.38 13.12
C THR A 129 6.84 -9.92 13.71
N ARG A 130 7.20 -8.66 13.48
CA ARG A 130 8.33 -8.02 14.15
C ARG A 130 8.07 -6.53 14.33
N VAL A 131 8.81 -5.94 15.27
CA VAL A 131 8.86 -4.50 15.47
C VAL A 131 10.17 -3.99 14.92
N LEU A 132 10.11 -3.00 14.04
CA LEU A 132 11.26 -2.29 13.52
C LEU A 132 11.38 -0.94 14.22
N SER A 133 12.61 -0.58 14.60
CA SER A 133 12.91 0.77 15.07
C SER A 133 12.58 1.81 14.00
N LYS A 134 12.45 3.08 14.41
CA LYS A 134 12.25 4.20 13.48
C LYS A 134 13.37 4.25 12.43
N SER A 135 14.63 4.14 12.85
CA SER A 135 15.78 4.16 11.95
C SER A 135 15.73 3.02 10.93
N SER A 136 15.44 1.79 11.37
CA SER A 136 15.32 0.65 10.47
C SER A 136 14.16 0.82 9.49
N ALA A 137 13.01 1.32 9.95
CA ALA A 137 11.84 1.56 9.10
C ALA A 137 12.15 2.54 7.94
N HIS A 138 12.98 3.55 8.18
CA HIS A 138 13.34 4.52 7.14
C HIS A 138 14.19 3.95 5.99
N ASN A 139 14.76 2.76 6.14
CA ASN A 139 15.56 2.10 5.09
C ASN A 139 14.72 1.33 4.06
N TYR A 140 13.39 1.37 4.18
CA TYR A 140 12.49 0.62 3.31
C TYR A 140 11.66 1.52 2.41
N ASN A 141 11.22 0.90 1.32
CA ASN A 141 10.22 1.43 0.41
C ASN A 141 8.81 1.15 0.94
N TYR A 142 7.86 2.03 0.60
CA TYR A 142 6.45 1.88 0.99
C TYR A 142 5.50 2.04 -0.19
N ILE A 143 4.51 1.14 -0.27
CA ILE A 143 3.39 1.18 -1.20
C ILE A 143 2.12 1.41 -0.37
N TYR A 144 1.35 2.45 -0.67
CA TYR A 144 0.25 2.91 0.19
C TYR A 144 -1.10 2.26 -0.10
#